data_AF-A0A6A7LXY7-F1
#
_entry.id   AF-A0A6A7LXY7-F1
#
_cell.length_a   1.000
_cell.length_b   1.000
_cell.length_c   1.000
_cell.angle_alpha   90.00
_cell.angle_beta   90.00
_cell.angle_gamma   90.00
#
_symmetry.space_group_name_H-M   'P 1'
#
loop_
_entity.id
_entity.type
_entity.pdbx_description
1 polymer ?
#
loop_
_entity_poly.entity_id
_entity_poly.type
_entity_poly.pdbx_seq_one_letter_code
_entity_poly.pdbx_strand_id
1 'polypeptide(L)'
;MDRSESLIAARIYFLERMSSAADNAEDELRASPMDAATVRKLEALYTLADETWERIQALHARLSGGPSIIYFNRRLAEPAAKAWRQALV
;
A
#
# COMPACT_ATOMS: atom_id res chain seq x y z
N MET A 1 6.41 19.99 -5.67
CA MET A 1 6.28 18.53 -5.70
C MET A 1 5.81 18.16 -7.10
N ASP A 2 6.53 17.28 -7.79
CA ASP A 2 6.14 16.85 -9.14
C ASP A 2 4.84 16.01 -9.07
N ARG A 3 3.99 16.09 -10.10
CA ARG A 3 2.74 15.32 -10.20
C ARG A 3 2.97 13.82 -10.00
N SER A 4 4.13 13.33 -10.40
CA SER A 4 4.52 11.93 -10.27
C SER A 4 4.89 11.54 -8.84
N GLU A 5 5.54 12.43 -8.07
CA GLU A 5 5.83 12.25 -6.64
C GLU A 5 4.54 12.22 -5.82
N SER A 6 3.58 13.11 -6.13
CA SER A 6 2.24 13.10 -5.53
C SER A 6 1.49 11.79 -5.78
N LEU A 7 1.65 11.23 -6.98
CA LEU A 7 1.00 9.97 -7.35
C LEU A 7 1.64 8.75 -6.65
N ILE A 8 2.96 8.75 -6.42
CA ILE A 8 3.63 7.74 -5.59
C ILE A 8 3.11 7.84 -4.15
N ALA A 9 3.05 9.04 -3.57
CA ALA A 9 2.56 9.25 -2.20
C ALA A 9 1.12 8.76 -2.02
N ALA A 10 0.23 9.06 -2.97
CA ALA A 10 -1.16 8.61 -2.95
C ALA A 10 -1.27 7.07 -2.99
N ARG A 11 -0.43 6.39 -3.78
CA ARG A 11 -0.41 4.92 -3.85
C ARG A 11 0.17 4.27 -2.60
N ILE A 12 1.18 4.88 -1.99
CA ILE A 12 1.69 4.44 -0.67
C ILE A 12 0.58 4.56 0.38
N TYR A 13 -0.14 5.67 0.41
CA TYR A 13 -1.26 5.84 1.33
C TYR A 13 -2.38 4.82 1.09
N PHE A 14 -2.65 4.49 -0.17
CA PHE A 14 -3.59 3.42 -0.52
C PHE A 14 -3.15 2.05 0.01
N LEU A 15 -1.86 1.69 -0.11
CA LEU A 15 -1.30 0.47 0.48
C LEU A 15 -1.45 0.44 2.02
N GLU A 16 -1.18 1.55 2.70
CA GLU A 16 -1.38 1.64 4.16
C GLU A 16 -2.83 1.35 4.56
N ARG A 17 -3.81 1.86 3.79
CA ARG A 17 -5.23 1.58 4.04
C ARG A 17 -5.60 0.13 3.76
N MET A 18 -5.01 -0.49 2.73
CA MET A 18 -5.24 -1.90 2.42
C MET A 18 -4.65 -2.80 3.49
N SER A 19 -3.49 -2.47 4.06
CA SER A 19 -2.91 -3.21 5.19
C SER A 19 -3.90 -3.29 6.35
N SER A 20 -4.49 -2.16 6.77
CA SER A 20 -5.51 -2.17 7.83
C SER A 20 -6.78 -2.96 7.46
N ALA A 21 -7.17 -2.95 6.18
CA ALA A 21 -8.30 -3.74 5.71
C ALA A 21 -8.00 -5.25 5.70
N ALA A 22 -6.76 -5.62 5.38
CA ALA A 22 -6.27 -7.00 5.44
C ALA A 22 -6.19 -7.47 6.89
N ASP A 23 -5.62 -6.69 7.81
CA ASP A 23 -5.57 -7.02 9.25
C ASP A 23 -6.97 -7.35 9.79
N ASN A 24 -7.97 -6.53 9.47
CA ASN A 24 -9.36 -6.78 9.87
C ASN A 24 -9.92 -8.07 9.26
N ALA A 25 -9.65 -8.32 7.98
CA ALA A 25 -10.13 -9.53 7.30
C ALA A 25 -9.42 -10.80 7.79
N GLU A 26 -8.14 -10.71 8.19
CA GLU A 26 -7.40 -11.79 8.84
C GLU A 26 -7.98 -12.10 10.22
N ASP A 27 -8.36 -11.06 10.99
CA ASP A 27 -9.04 -11.22 12.27
C ASP A 27 -10.42 -11.87 12.11
N GLU A 28 -11.21 -11.44 11.11
CA GLU A 28 -12.48 -12.05 10.71
C GLU A 28 -12.28 -13.54 10.35
N LEU A 29 -11.26 -13.86 9.56
CA LEU A 29 -10.95 -15.23 9.14
C LEU A 29 -10.50 -16.09 10.33
N ARG A 30 -9.73 -15.52 11.27
CA ARG A 30 -9.33 -16.23 12.49
C ARG A 30 -10.54 -16.58 13.35
N ALA A 31 -11.54 -15.70 13.39
CA ALA A 31 -12.80 -15.96 14.09
C ALA A 31 -13.69 -16.98 13.37
N SER A 32 -13.62 -17.06 12.03
CA SER A 32 -14.38 -18.02 11.20
C SER A 32 -13.53 -18.61 10.07
N PRO A 33 -12.71 -19.64 10.34
CA PRO A 33 -11.68 -20.12 9.41
C PRO A 33 -12.17 -20.73 8.09
N MET A 34 -13.46 -21.06 8.01
CA MET A 34 -14.07 -21.65 6.81
C MET A 34 -14.96 -20.66 6.04
N ASP A 35 -14.96 -19.38 6.39
CA ASP A 35 -15.70 -18.38 5.62
C ASP A 35 -15.01 -18.09 4.29
N ALA A 36 -15.50 -18.74 3.24
CA ALA A 36 -15.04 -18.59 1.87
C ALA A 36 -15.15 -17.14 1.35
N ALA A 37 -16.08 -16.33 1.88
CA ALA A 37 -16.19 -14.93 1.48
C ALA A 37 -15.00 -14.11 2.02
N THR A 38 -14.63 -14.32 3.28
CA THR A 38 -13.48 -13.66 3.91
C THR A 38 -12.16 -14.11 3.28
N VAL A 39 -12.00 -15.39 2.93
CA VAL A 39 -10.82 -15.88 2.18
C VAL A 39 -10.67 -15.14 0.85
N ARG A 40 -11.73 -15.08 0.03
CA ARG A 40 -11.68 -14.38 -1.27
C ARG A 40 -11.41 -12.89 -1.13
N LYS A 41 -11.95 -12.26 -0.08
CA LYS A 41 -11.69 -10.85 0.24
C LYS A 41 -10.21 -10.63 0.55
N LEU A 42 -9.58 -11.50 1.33
CA LEU A 42 -8.15 -11.43 1.60
C LEU A 42 -7.29 -11.62 0.34
N GLU A 43 -7.61 -12.63 -0.48
CA GLU A 43 -6.91 -12.86 -1.75
C GLU A 43 -6.99 -11.63 -2.67
N ALA A 44 -8.16 -11.00 -2.77
CA ALA A 44 -8.34 -9.79 -3.55
C ALA A 44 -7.55 -8.59 -2.99
N LEU A 45 -7.50 -8.44 -1.66
CA LEU A 45 -6.73 -7.38 -1.00
C LEU A 45 -5.24 -7.52 -1.24
N TYR A 46 -4.68 -8.73 -1.11
CA TYR A 46 -3.26 -8.96 -1.38
C TYR A 46 -2.92 -8.79 -2.87
N THR A 47 -3.75 -9.32 -3.77
CA THR A 47 -3.56 -9.14 -5.22
C THR A 47 -3.51 -7.65 -5.60
N LEU A 48 -4.44 -6.86 -5.06
CA LEU A 48 -4.49 -5.42 -5.33
C LEU A 48 -3.30 -4.67 -4.69
N ALA A 49 -2.81 -5.13 -3.55
CA ALA A 49 -1.62 -4.58 -2.90
C ALA A 49 -0.37 -4.84 -3.76
N ASP A 50 -0.19 -6.07 -4.25
CA ASP A 50 0.93 -6.43 -5.12
C ASP A 50 0.92 -5.60 -6.41
N GLU A 51 -0.23 -5.52 -7.11
CA GLU A 51 -0.37 -4.69 -8.30
C GLU A 51 -0.07 -3.20 -8.04
N THR A 52 -0.50 -2.69 -6.89
CA THR A 52 -0.23 -1.30 -6.53
C THR A 52 1.26 -1.08 -6.27
N TRP A 53 1.91 -2.02 -5.59
CA TRP A 53 3.33 -1.97 -5.32
C TRP A 53 4.17 -2.00 -6.61
N GLU A 54 3.84 -2.89 -7.55
CA GLU A 54 4.48 -2.93 -8.87
C GLU A 54 4.36 -1.60 -9.63
N ARG A 55 3.19 -0.96 -9.58
CA ARG A 55 2.96 0.35 -10.21
C ARG A 55 3.77 1.46 -9.56
N ILE A 56 3.97 1.42 -8.24
CA ILE A 56 4.85 2.36 -7.53
C ILE A 56 6.29 2.18 -8.00
N GLN A 57 6.78 0.93 -8.03
CA GLN A 57 8.15 0.60 -8.44
C GLN A 57 8.41 1.02 -9.90
N ALA A 58 7.48 0.73 -10.81
CA ALA A 58 7.58 1.14 -12.20
C ALA A 58 7.59 2.67 -12.38
N LEU A 59 6.75 3.39 -11.63
CA LEU A 59 6.72 4.85 -11.67
C LEU A 59 8.01 5.45 -11.12
N HIS A 60 8.53 4.89 -10.03
CA HIS A 60 9.77 5.34 -9.44
C HIS A 60 11.00 5.09 -10.33
N ALA A 61 11.10 3.92 -10.96
CA ALA A 61 12.17 3.62 -11.91
C ALA A 61 12.18 4.60 -13.10
N ARG A 62 10.99 5.03 -13.55
CA ARG A 62 10.85 6.07 -14.59
C ARG A 62 11.35 7.44 -14.13
N LEU A 63 11.06 7.83 -12.90
CA LEU A 63 11.45 9.15 -12.36
C LEU A 63 12.93 9.24 -12.00
N SER A 64 13.52 8.15 -11.55
CA SER A 64 14.92 8.09 -11.13
C SER A 64 15.90 7.84 -12.27
N GLY A 65 15.43 7.66 -13.50
CA GLY A 65 16.28 7.41 -14.68
C GLY A 65 16.99 6.05 -14.67
N GLY A 66 16.57 5.10 -13.83
CA GLY A 66 17.18 3.77 -13.67
C GLY A 66 16.45 2.92 -12.62
N PRO A 67 16.82 1.64 -12.43
CA PRO A 67 16.18 0.75 -11.45
C PRO A 67 16.49 1.23 -10.02
N SER A 68 15.58 2.04 -9.49
CA SER A 68 15.64 2.56 -8.14
C SER A 68 14.67 1.77 -7.26
N ILE A 69 15.20 0.86 -6.45
CA ILE A 69 14.41 0.03 -5.55
C ILE A 69 13.93 0.90 -4.38
N ILE A 70 12.62 1.12 -4.26
CA ILE A 70 12.07 1.74 -3.04
C ILE A 70 12.10 0.68 -1.94
N TYR A 71 12.96 0.85 -0.95
CA TYR A 71 12.81 0.15 0.31
C TYR A 71 11.61 0.71 1.04
N PHE A 72 10.61 -0.13 1.34
CA PHE A 72 9.54 0.22 2.26
C PHE A 72 10.18 0.52 3.63
N ASN A 73 10.41 1.80 3.91
CA ASN A 73 11.09 2.23 5.12
C ASN A 73 10.05 2.37 6.23
N ARG A 74 10.05 1.44 7.18
CA ARG A 74 9.11 1.40 8.31
C ARG A 74 9.11 2.69 9.15
N ARG A 75 10.20 3.46 9.18
CA ARG A 75 10.26 4.78 9.84
C ARG A 75 9.38 5.84 9.17
N LEU A 76 9.14 5.71 7.87
CA LEU A 76 8.21 6.58 7.16
C LEU A 76 6.75 6.16 7.42
N ALA A 77 6.46 5.00 8.01
CA ALA A 77 5.10 4.66 8.46
C ALA A 77 4.76 5.31 9.82
N GLU A 78 5.66 6.12 10.40
CA GLU A 78 5.41 6.84 11.65
C GLU A 78 4.27 7.88 11.50
N PRO A 79 3.53 8.17 12.58
CA PRO A 79 2.37 9.08 12.55
C PRO A 79 2.66 10.47 11.98
N ALA A 80 3.88 10.99 12.18
CA ALA A 80 4.30 12.28 11.65
C ALA A 80 4.43 12.27 10.12
N ALA A 81 4.94 11.18 9.55
CA ALA A 81 5.03 10.99 8.11
C ALA A 81 3.64 10.75 7.48
N LYS A 82 2.73 10.09 8.21
CA LYS A 82 1.30 9.99 7.83
C LYS A 82 0.64 11.36 7.73
N ALA A 83 0.84 12.25 8.71
CA ALA A 83 0.30 13.60 8.69
C ALA A 83 0.87 14.44 7.52
N TRP A 84 2.17 14.32 7.24
CA TRP A 84 2.80 14.98 6.10
C TRP A 84 2.23 14.51 4.76
N ARG A 85 1.94 13.22 4.58
CA ARG A 85 1.31 12.70 3.35
C ARG A 85 -0.15 13.10 3.19
N GLN A 86 -0.90 13.22 4.28
CA GLN A 86 -2.29 13.71 4.23
C GLN A 86 -2.37 15.17 3.79
N ALA A 87 -1.35 15.98 4.09
CA ALA A 87 -1.27 17.37 3.64
C ALA A 87 -0.90 17.53 2.15
N LEU A 88 -0.53 16.44 1.47
CA LEU A 88 -0.16 16.43 0.05
C LEU A 88 -1.31 16.05 -0.89
N VAL A 89 -2.50 15.78 -0.35
CA VAL A 89 -3.75 15.49 -1.07
C VAL A 89 -4.61 16.74 -1.19
#